data_AF-A0A6L8H6W1-F1
#
_entry.id   AF-A0A6L8H6W1-F1
#
_cell.length_a   1.000
_cell.length_b   1.000
_cell.length_c   1.000
_cell.angle_alpha   90.00
_cell.angle_beta   90.00
_cell.angle_gamma   90.00
#
_symmetry.space_group_name_H-M   'P 1'
#
loop_
_entity.id
_entity.type
_entity.pdbx_description
1 polymer ?
#
loop_
_entity_poly.entity_id
_entity_poly.type
_entity_poly.pdbx_seq_one_letter_code
_entity_poly.pdbx_strand_id
1 'polypeptide(L)'
;METVEELVDFLERALDGRARGRVVDTGEAWSIVRRAGVIPDEAPDFRQTLDADLAEYGFALLDAGLALNALERGHTLARRAFETSGRTFENLVRNGDLEDPQRGFHRVMAAAAYHLGSYAAIAYALLRPVDAEDQNLNTAEICLVRLMLRDLGGVQKTARAWLLDDRHQDNAISERLQGPDDDRDAELALILISCVCRALATFEFALRIGVSDFVVESREILSDALALAAEAGMSSLWWVIRLTLGLLDDLWKQSLHMVIPSNPPEGALDTYADMRTVFIASLFARDLAEVELWPSQIDAARRAVDPADDLVVALPTSAG
;
A
#
# COMPACT_ATOMS: atom_id res chain seq x y z
N MET A 1 6.50 -22.53 -5.51
CA MET A 1 6.79 -21.17 -5.98
C MET A 1 6.36 -21.12 -7.41
N GLU A 2 5.38 -20.28 -7.73
CA GLU A 2 4.87 -20.12 -9.10
C GLU A 2 5.95 -19.47 -9.97
N THR A 3 6.04 -19.91 -11.21
CA THR A 3 6.95 -19.36 -12.21
C THR A 3 6.34 -18.12 -12.89
N VAL A 4 7.19 -17.32 -13.55
CA VAL A 4 6.72 -16.15 -14.33
C VAL A 4 5.71 -16.57 -15.39
N GLU A 5 5.96 -17.69 -16.09
CA GLU A 5 5.07 -18.22 -17.13
C GLU A 5 3.70 -18.61 -16.57
N GLU A 6 3.65 -19.32 -15.43
CA GLU A 6 2.39 -19.69 -14.77
C GLU A 6 1.57 -18.47 -14.34
N LEU A 7 2.24 -17.44 -13.80
CA LEU A 7 1.60 -16.19 -13.37
C LEU A 7 1.07 -15.39 -14.56
N VAL A 8 1.84 -15.31 -15.65
CA VAL A 8 1.42 -14.67 -16.91
C VAL A 8 0.19 -15.37 -17.47
N ASP A 9 0.23 -16.71 -17.62
CA ASP A 9 -0.89 -17.51 -18.13
C ASP A 9 -2.16 -17.37 -17.28
N PHE A 10 -2.00 -17.29 -15.96
CA PHE A 10 -3.12 -17.03 -15.05
C PHE A 10 -3.69 -15.63 -15.28
N LEU A 11 -2.85 -14.59 -15.25
CA LEU A 11 -3.28 -13.20 -15.37
C LEU A 11 -3.88 -12.89 -16.74
N GLU A 12 -3.38 -13.45 -17.83
CA GLU A 12 -3.98 -13.26 -19.15
C GLU A 12 -5.42 -13.76 -19.21
N ARG A 13 -5.67 -14.97 -18.68
CA ARG A 13 -7.03 -15.54 -18.60
C ARG A 13 -7.91 -14.76 -17.64
N ALA A 14 -7.36 -14.38 -16.49
CA ALA A 14 -8.11 -13.63 -15.49
C ALA A 14 -8.49 -12.25 -16.04
N LEU A 15 -7.61 -11.56 -16.76
CA LEU A 15 -7.82 -10.18 -17.22
C LEU A 15 -8.53 -10.05 -18.58
N ASP A 16 -9.04 -11.14 -19.18
CA ASP A 16 -9.79 -11.14 -20.45
C ASP A 16 -11.19 -10.46 -20.36
N GLY A 17 -11.57 -9.95 -19.18
CA GLY A 17 -12.86 -9.28 -18.93
C GLY A 17 -14.07 -10.21 -18.92
N ARG A 18 -13.96 -11.41 -19.52
CA ARG A 18 -14.99 -12.47 -19.49
C ARG A 18 -14.82 -13.44 -18.32
N ALA A 19 -13.70 -13.35 -17.61
CA ALA A 19 -13.39 -14.21 -16.48
C ALA A 19 -14.52 -14.24 -15.44
N ARG A 20 -14.78 -15.43 -14.89
CA ARG A 20 -15.84 -15.69 -13.91
C ARG A 20 -17.22 -15.10 -14.28
N GLY A 21 -17.56 -15.13 -15.57
CA GLY A 21 -18.83 -14.60 -16.06
C GLY A 21 -18.93 -13.08 -16.02
N ARG A 22 -17.84 -12.37 -16.35
CA ARG A 22 -17.73 -10.89 -16.27
C ARG A 22 -17.96 -10.37 -14.85
N VAL A 23 -17.31 -11.01 -13.86
CA VAL A 23 -17.52 -10.70 -12.44
C VAL A 23 -17.24 -9.23 -12.13
N VAL A 24 -16.21 -8.63 -12.73
CA VAL A 24 -15.84 -7.23 -12.49
C VAL A 24 -16.91 -6.28 -13.06
N ASP A 25 -17.30 -6.45 -14.32
CA ASP A 25 -18.33 -5.61 -14.96
C ASP A 25 -19.69 -5.74 -14.24
N THR A 26 -20.03 -6.96 -13.82
CA THR A 26 -21.25 -7.23 -13.04
C THR A 26 -21.17 -6.56 -11.67
N GLY A 27 -20.01 -6.62 -11.02
CA GLY A 27 -19.74 -5.95 -9.75
C GLY A 27 -19.79 -4.43 -9.86
N GLU A 28 -19.37 -3.86 -10.98
CA GLU A 28 -19.46 -2.42 -11.24
C GLU A 28 -20.92 -1.97 -11.40
N ALA A 29 -21.71 -2.71 -12.18
CA ALA A 29 -23.15 -2.44 -12.27
C ALA A 29 -23.84 -2.58 -10.90
N TRP A 30 -23.49 -3.63 -10.14
CA TRP A 30 -24.00 -3.87 -8.80
C TRP A 30 -23.65 -2.73 -7.83
N SER A 31 -22.40 -2.25 -7.84
CA SER A 31 -21.92 -1.19 -6.95
C SER A 31 -22.56 0.17 -7.24
N ILE A 32 -22.94 0.43 -8.50
CA ILE A 32 -23.65 1.65 -8.91
C ILE A 32 -25.12 1.61 -8.50
N VAL A 33 -25.78 0.46 -8.64
CA VAL A 33 -27.23 0.33 -8.42
C VAL A 33 -27.60 0.29 -6.94
N ARG A 34 -26.76 -0.34 -6.10
CA ARG A 34 -27.01 -0.43 -4.66
C ARG A 34 -27.01 0.95 -3.99
N ARG A 35 -27.80 1.09 -2.94
CA ARG A 35 -27.89 2.29 -2.10
C ARG A 35 -27.73 1.90 -0.65
N ALA A 36 -26.62 2.29 -0.03
CA ALA A 36 -26.26 1.91 1.34
C ALA A 36 -26.36 0.38 1.55
N GLY A 37 -25.77 -0.39 0.64
CA GLY A 37 -25.75 -1.86 0.68
C GLY A 37 -27.02 -2.54 0.16
N VAL A 38 -28.13 -1.82 0.00
CA VAL A 38 -29.42 -2.40 -0.42
C VAL A 38 -29.59 -2.32 -1.94
N ILE A 39 -29.94 -3.44 -2.56
CA ILE A 39 -30.32 -3.52 -3.97
C ILE A 39 -31.82 -3.19 -4.10
N PRO A 40 -32.23 -2.18 -4.89
CA PRO A 40 -33.63 -1.87 -5.12
C PRO A 40 -34.38 -3.01 -5.83
N ASP A 41 -35.67 -3.18 -5.55
CA ASP A 41 -36.52 -4.23 -6.15
C ASP A 41 -36.58 -4.17 -7.69
N GLU A 42 -36.38 -2.99 -8.27
CA GLU A 42 -36.41 -2.73 -9.72
C GLU A 42 -35.07 -3.06 -10.42
N ALA A 43 -34.04 -3.44 -9.65
CA ALA A 43 -32.73 -3.74 -10.17
C ALA A 43 -32.70 -5.06 -10.97
N PRO A 44 -31.72 -5.24 -11.87
CA PRO A 44 -31.44 -6.54 -12.46
C PRO A 44 -31.15 -7.61 -11.39
N ASP A 45 -31.42 -8.87 -11.72
CA ASP A 45 -31.10 -9.99 -10.84
C ASP A 45 -29.58 -10.18 -10.76
N PHE A 46 -29.01 -9.93 -9.58
CA PHE A 46 -27.60 -10.13 -9.28
C PHE A 46 -27.41 -11.44 -8.52
N ARG A 47 -26.29 -12.13 -8.77
CA ARG A 47 -25.94 -13.34 -8.02
C ARG A 47 -25.84 -13.04 -6.53
N GLN A 48 -26.44 -13.89 -5.71
CA GLN A 48 -26.41 -13.73 -4.24
C GLN A 48 -25.00 -13.80 -3.65
N THR A 49 -24.06 -14.45 -4.34
CA THR A 49 -22.66 -14.62 -3.91
C THR A 49 -21.71 -13.60 -4.54
N LEU A 50 -22.24 -12.54 -5.19
CA LEU A 50 -21.42 -11.63 -5.98
C LEU A 50 -20.35 -10.91 -5.15
N ASP A 51 -20.66 -10.58 -3.90
CA ASP A 51 -19.72 -10.00 -2.93
C ASP A 51 -18.53 -10.94 -2.65
N ALA A 52 -18.79 -12.19 -2.31
CA ALA A 52 -17.77 -13.20 -2.09
C ALA A 52 -16.96 -13.48 -3.37
N ASP A 53 -17.63 -13.56 -4.52
CA ASP A 53 -16.99 -13.77 -5.82
C ASP A 53 -16.05 -12.61 -6.19
N LEU A 54 -16.44 -11.36 -5.88
CA LEU A 54 -15.61 -10.17 -6.06
C LEU A 54 -14.42 -10.20 -5.11
N ALA A 55 -14.62 -10.49 -3.83
CA ALA A 55 -13.54 -10.53 -2.85
C ALA A 55 -12.48 -11.58 -3.22
N GLU A 56 -12.90 -12.82 -3.48
CA GLU A 56 -12.00 -13.90 -3.87
C GLU A 56 -11.23 -13.57 -5.16
N TYR A 57 -11.93 -13.02 -6.16
CA TYR A 57 -11.31 -12.65 -7.43
C TYR A 57 -10.35 -11.46 -7.30
N GLY A 58 -10.71 -10.45 -6.48
CA GLY A 58 -9.86 -9.31 -6.16
C GLY A 58 -8.56 -9.74 -5.48
N PHE A 59 -8.64 -10.64 -4.50
CA PHE A 59 -7.47 -11.20 -3.82
C PHE A 59 -6.62 -12.07 -4.73
N ALA A 60 -7.22 -12.90 -5.58
CA ALA A 60 -6.48 -13.74 -6.52
C ALA A 60 -5.67 -12.89 -7.54
N LEU A 61 -6.26 -11.81 -8.06
CA LEU A 61 -5.55 -10.87 -8.93
C LEU A 61 -4.44 -10.13 -8.18
N LEU A 62 -4.69 -9.71 -6.95
CA LEU A 62 -3.71 -9.01 -6.12
C LEU A 62 -2.51 -9.90 -5.80
N ASP A 63 -2.77 -11.15 -5.43
CA ASP A 63 -1.75 -12.16 -5.14
C ASP A 63 -0.82 -12.38 -6.34
N ALA A 64 -1.42 -12.73 -7.49
CA ALA A 64 -0.68 -12.97 -8.72
C ALA A 64 0.06 -11.72 -9.21
N GLY A 65 -0.54 -10.54 -9.06
CA GLY A 65 0.11 -9.26 -9.36
C GLY A 65 1.33 -9.00 -8.49
N LEU A 66 1.23 -9.22 -7.17
CA LEU A 66 2.35 -9.08 -6.23
C LEU A 66 3.45 -10.10 -6.51
N ALA A 67 3.08 -11.36 -6.75
CA ALA A 67 4.04 -12.43 -7.08
C ALA A 67 4.79 -12.13 -8.38
N LEU A 68 4.08 -11.73 -9.43
CA LEU A 68 4.70 -11.37 -10.71
C LEU A 68 5.58 -10.14 -10.57
N ASN A 69 5.13 -9.10 -9.85
CA ASN A 69 5.95 -7.90 -9.64
C ASN A 69 7.21 -8.16 -8.81
N ALA A 70 7.18 -9.14 -7.91
CA ALA A 70 8.36 -9.55 -7.14
C ALA A 70 9.41 -10.25 -8.03
N LEU A 71 8.98 -11.04 -9.02
CA LEU A 71 9.86 -11.73 -9.96
C LEU A 71 10.33 -10.81 -11.10
N GLU A 72 9.42 -9.99 -11.63
CA GLU A 72 9.65 -9.09 -12.77
C GLU A 72 8.97 -7.74 -12.52
N ARG A 73 9.72 -6.81 -11.91
CA ARG A 73 9.20 -5.48 -11.57
C ARG A 73 8.76 -4.69 -12.79
N GLY A 74 7.60 -4.06 -12.69
CA GLY A 74 7.06 -3.20 -13.74
C GLY A 74 6.43 -3.96 -14.90
N HIS A 75 6.21 -5.28 -14.75
CA HIS A 75 5.50 -6.07 -15.75
C HIS A 75 4.09 -5.50 -16.00
N THR A 76 3.72 -5.33 -17.27
CA THR A 76 2.46 -4.67 -17.67
C THR A 76 1.22 -5.41 -17.16
N LEU A 77 1.26 -6.76 -17.16
CA LEU A 77 0.18 -7.58 -16.58
C LEU A 77 0.04 -7.40 -15.06
N ALA A 78 1.14 -7.26 -14.31
CA ALA A 78 1.06 -7.01 -12.87
C ALA A 78 0.36 -5.66 -12.60
N ARG A 79 0.72 -4.62 -13.37
CA ARG A 79 0.04 -3.32 -13.29
C ARG A 79 -1.46 -3.40 -13.60
N ARG A 80 -1.85 -4.15 -14.65
CA ARG A 80 -3.26 -4.37 -14.98
C ARG A 80 -4.00 -5.20 -13.93
N ALA A 81 -3.31 -6.15 -13.29
CA ALA A 81 -3.84 -6.95 -12.19
C ALA A 81 -4.13 -6.07 -10.98
N PHE A 82 -3.21 -5.17 -10.62
CA PHE A 82 -3.40 -4.19 -9.56
C PHE A 82 -4.57 -3.23 -9.82
N GLU A 83 -4.67 -2.69 -11.04
CA GLU A 83 -5.81 -1.85 -11.43
C GLU A 83 -7.14 -2.60 -11.31
N THR A 84 -7.20 -3.82 -11.85
CA THR A 84 -8.43 -4.62 -11.87
C THR A 84 -8.81 -5.08 -10.46
N SER A 85 -7.83 -5.46 -9.64
CA SER A 85 -8.02 -5.79 -8.23
C SER A 85 -8.54 -4.57 -7.44
N GLY A 86 -7.92 -3.40 -7.62
CA GLY A 86 -8.35 -2.14 -7.02
C GLY A 86 -9.81 -1.82 -7.33
N ARG A 87 -10.19 -1.91 -8.61
CA ARG A 87 -11.59 -1.73 -9.06
C ARG A 87 -12.53 -2.77 -8.48
N THR A 88 -12.09 -4.02 -8.35
CA THR A 88 -12.89 -5.10 -7.78
C THR A 88 -13.20 -4.85 -6.31
N PHE A 89 -12.21 -4.43 -5.51
CA PHE A 89 -12.42 -4.04 -4.12
C PHE A 89 -13.21 -2.73 -3.98
N GLU A 90 -12.99 -1.76 -4.86
CA GLU A 90 -13.79 -0.54 -4.88
C GLU A 90 -15.28 -0.85 -5.12
N ASN A 91 -15.59 -1.80 -6.00
CA ASN A 91 -16.95 -2.28 -6.22
C ASN A 91 -17.56 -2.92 -4.96
N LEU A 92 -16.77 -3.49 -4.05
CA LEU A 92 -17.25 -3.97 -2.75
C LEU A 92 -17.58 -2.84 -1.78
N VAL A 93 -16.92 -1.69 -1.89
CA VAL A 93 -17.06 -0.56 -0.95
C VAL A 93 -18.05 0.52 -1.42
N ARG A 94 -18.08 0.81 -2.73
CA ARG A 94 -18.85 1.91 -3.32
C ARG A 94 -20.37 1.74 -3.15
N ASN A 95 -21.03 2.65 -2.43
CA ASN A 95 -22.47 2.55 -2.09
C ASN A 95 -22.85 1.29 -1.28
N GLY A 96 -21.87 0.58 -0.68
CA GLY A 96 -22.10 -0.56 0.19
C GLY A 96 -22.72 -0.18 1.54
N ASP A 97 -22.94 -1.18 2.39
CA ASP A 97 -23.35 -0.97 3.77
C ASP A 97 -22.23 -0.24 4.53
N LEU A 98 -22.57 0.83 5.24
CA LEU A 98 -21.60 1.62 6.00
C LEU A 98 -21.17 0.92 7.28
N GLU A 99 -22.00 0.01 7.80
CA GLU A 99 -21.77 -0.73 9.04
C GLU A 99 -21.04 -2.06 8.80
N ASP A 100 -20.76 -2.42 7.54
CA ASP A 100 -20.00 -3.63 7.22
C ASP A 100 -18.58 -3.56 7.82
N PRO A 101 -18.23 -4.46 8.77
CA PRO A 101 -16.92 -4.46 9.41
C PRO A 101 -15.74 -4.64 8.45
N GLN A 102 -15.95 -5.24 7.28
CA GLN A 102 -14.91 -5.47 6.27
C GLN A 102 -14.74 -4.29 5.31
N ARG A 103 -15.65 -3.30 5.35
CA ARG A 103 -15.63 -2.17 4.41
C ARG A 103 -14.32 -1.40 4.47
N GLY A 104 -13.82 -1.12 5.67
CA GLY A 104 -12.54 -0.43 5.86
C GLY A 104 -11.39 -1.22 5.26
N PHE A 105 -11.29 -2.51 5.59
CA PHE A 105 -10.27 -3.40 5.04
C PHE A 105 -10.29 -3.46 3.51
N HIS A 106 -11.44 -3.71 2.88
CA HIS A 106 -11.56 -3.71 1.42
C HIS A 106 -11.19 -2.36 0.80
N ARG A 107 -11.50 -1.25 1.47
CA ARG A 107 -11.09 0.09 1.01
C ARG A 107 -9.58 0.26 1.06
N VAL A 108 -8.91 -0.23 2.09
CA VAL A 108 -7.43 -0.24 2.17
C VAL A 108 -6.84 -1.12 1.07
N MET A 109 -7.39 -2.32 0.84
CA MET A 109 -6.95 -3.21 -0.25
C MET A 109 -7.09 -2.55 -1.61
N ALA A 110 -8.23 -1.91 -1.88
CA ALA A 110 -8.49 -1.17 -3.11
C ALA A 110 -7.45 -0.06 -3.33
N ALA A 111 -7.23 0.78 -2.32
CA ALA A 111 -6.28 1.88 -2.41
C ALA A 111 -4.84 1.40 -2.61
N ALA A 112 -4.42 0.35 -1.88
CA ALA A 112 -3.08 -0.21 -2.01
C ALA A 112 -2.86 -0.84 -3.39
N ALA A 113 -3.85 -1.56 -3.92
CA ALA A 113 -3.81 -2.09 -5.27
C ALA A 113 -3.71 -0.96 -6.31
N TYR A 114 -4.54 0.09 -6.23
CA TYR A 114 -4.41 1.24 -7.12
C TYR A 114 -3.05 1.93 -7.00
N HIS A 115 -2.50 2.04 -5.79
CA HIS A 115 -1.19 2.63 -5.55
C HIS A 115 -0.08 1.85 -6.27
N LEU A 116 -0.02 0.52 -6.08
CA LEU A 116 0.90 -0.39 -6.78
C LEU A 116 0.70 -0.37 -8.30
N GLY A 117 -0.53 -0.15 -8.76
CA GLY A 117 -0.88 0.04 -10.17
C GLY A 117 -0.46 1.40 -10.76
N SER A 118 0.19 2.27 -9.98
CA SER A 118 0.52 3.66 -10.34
C SER A 118 -0.72 4.55 -10.61
N TYR A 119 -1.85 4.26 -9.97
CA TYR A 119 -3.08 5.06 -9.97
C TYR A 119 -3.26 5.80 -8.64
N ALA A 120 -2.20 6.46 -8.16
CA ALA A 120 -2.17 7.05 -6.83
C ALA A 120 -3.21 8.16 -6.59
N ALA A 121 -3.68 8.85 -7.65
CA ALA A 121 -4.79 9.80 -7.52
C ALA A 121 -6.11 9.12 -7.13
N ILE A 122 -6.38 7.93 -7.68
CA ILE A 122 -7.56 7.12 -7.33
C ILE A 122 -7.39 6.59 -5.90
N ALA A 123 -6.21 6.05 -5.57
CA ALA A 123 -5.91 5.59 -4.21
C ALA A 123 -6.12 6.71 -3.18
N TYR A 124 -5.62 7.93 -3.45
CA TYR A 124 -5.78 9.09 -2.59
C TYR A 124 -7.24 9.52 -2.44
N ALA A 125 -7.98 9.60 -3.55
CA ALA A 125 -9.41 9.93 -3.52
C ALA A 125 -10.21 8.90 -2.74
N LEU A 126 -9.86 7.62 -2.87
CA LEU A 126 -10.48 6.55 -2.11
C LEU A 126 -10.20 6.71 -0.61
N LEU A 127 -9.05 7.23 -0.18
CA LEU A 127 -8.67 7.36 1.24
C LEU A 127 -9.03 8.71 1.89
N ARG A 128 -9.69 9.65 1.20
CA ARG A 128 -10.06 10.96 1.78
C ARG A 128 -11.59 11.17 1.80
N PRO A 129 -12.19 11.75 2.86
CA PRO A 129 -11.66 11.98 4.20
C PRO A 129 -11.85 10.70 5.03
N VAL A 130 -10.78 9.95 5.29
CA VAL A 130 -10.84 8.87 6.26
C VAL A 130 -10.73 9.51 7.65
N ASP A 131 -11.86 9.72 8.30
CA ASP A 131 -11.87 9.63 9.77
C ASP A 131 -11.66 8.15 10.09
N ALA A 132 -10.43 7.80 10.45
CA ALA A 132 -10.00 6.41 10.68
C ALA A 132 -10.83 5.71 11.77
N GLU A 133 -11.47 6.49 12.63
CA GLU A 133 -12.34 6.03 13.72
C GLU A 133 -13.65 5.41 13.21
N ASP A 134 -14.13 5.77 12.01
CA ASP A 134 -15.42 5.33 11.46
C ASP A 134 -15.30 4.14 10.48
N GLN A 135 -14.14 3.48 10.40
CA GLN A 135 -13.86 2.47 9.36
C GLN A 135 -13.44 1.10 9.88
N ASN A 136 -13.53 0.87 11.19
CA ASN A 136 -13.15 -0.40 11.80
C ASN A 136 -11.71 -0.83 11.42
N LEU A 137 -10.79 0.13 11.33
CA LEU A 137 -9.40 -0.13 10.96
C LEU A 137 -8.56 -0.42 12.21
N ASN A 138 -7.73 -1.45 12.13
CA ASN A 138 -6.68 -1.69 13.11
C ASN A 138 -5.47 -0.76 12.89
N THR A 139 -4.58 -0.71 13.86
CA THR A 139 -3.41 0.18 13.84
C THR A 139 -2.48 -0.05 12.64
N ALA A 140 -2.30 -1.31 12.20
CA ALA A 140 -1.44 -1.61 11.05
C ALA A 140 -2.05 -1.05 9.74
N GLU A 141 -3.38 -1.18 9.58
CA GLU A 141 -4.11 -0.59 8.46
C GLU A 141 -4.05 0.94 8.47
N ILE A 142 -4.20 1.57 9.65
CA ILE A 142 -4.07 3.02 9.82
C ILE A 142 -2.68 3.49 9.39
N CYS A 143 -1.62 2.80 9.84
CA CYS A 143 -0.25 3.15 9.44
C CYS A 143 -0.05 3.00 7.92
N LEU A 144 -0.58 1.93 7.32
CA LEU A 144 -0.52 1.72 5.88
C LEU A 144 -1.28 2.83 5.10
N VAL A 145 -2.47 3.22 5.56
CA VAL A 145 -3.22 4.34 4.98
C VAL A 145 -2.42 5.64 5.06
N ARG A 146 -1.83 5.95 6.21
CA ARG A 146 -1.01 7.17 6.38
C ARG A 146 0.23 7.15 5.51
N LEU A 147 0.89 6.00 5.37
CA LEU A 147 1.99 5.83 4.42
C LEU A 147 1.51 6.13 2.98
N MET A 148 0.35 5.59 2.57
CA MET A 148 -0.24 5.86 1.26
C MET A 148 -0.70 7.32 1.07
N LEU A 149 -0.96 8.06 2.14
CA LEU A 149 -1.31 9.49 2.09
C LEU A 149 -0.10 10.41 2.25
N ARG A 150 1.09 9.85 2.49
CA ARG A 150 2.35 10.55 2.79
C ARG A 150 2.28 11.39 4.07
N ASP A 151 1.40 10.99 4.99
CA ASP A 151 1.33 11.51 6.35
C ASP A 151 2.36 10.80 7.24
N LEU A 152 3.65 11.07 6.99
CA LEU A 152 4.76 10.43 7.71
C LEU A 152 4.81 10.84 9.19
N GLY A 153 4.41 12.07 9.50
CA GLY A 153 4.23 12.52 10.88
C GLY A 153 3.16 11.70 11.61
N GLY A 154 2.05 11.40 10.93
CA GLY A 154 1.02 10.52 11.43
C GLY A 154 1.48 9.06 11.55
N VAL A 155 2.26 8.52 10.61
CA VAL A 155 2.87 7.18 10.77
C VAL A 155 3.69 7.12 12.05
N GLN A 156 4.59 8.10 12.26
CA GLN A 156 5.44 8.16 13.44
C GLN A 156 4.64 8.30 14.74
N LYS A 157 3.61 9.17 14.75
CA LYS A 157 2.74 9.36 15.91
C LYS A 157 1.99 8.08 16.29
N THR A 158 1.39 7.38 15.32
CA THR A 158 0.67 6.13 15.59
C THR A 158 1.61 5.01 16.00
N ALA A 159 2.69 4.78 15.26
CA ALA A 159 3.66 3.76 15.59
C ALA A 159 4.25 3.96 16.99
N ARG A 160 4.62 5.21 17.33
CA ARG A 160 5.12 5.55 18.67
C ARG A 160 4.07 5.32 19.76
N ALA A 161 2.83 5.75 19.55
CA ALA A 161 1.77 5.54 20.53
C ALA A 161 1.53 4.05 20.79
N TRP A 162 1.56 3.22 19.73
CA TRP A 162 1.41 1.77 19.83
C TRP A 162 2.60 1.11 20.54
N LEU A 163 3.82 1.40 20.10
CA LEU A 163 5.05 0.75 20.57
C LEU A 163 5.49 1.19 21.97
N LEU A 164 4.96 2.31 22.48
CA LEU A 164 5.22 2.77 23.85
C LEU A 164 4.09 2.41 24.83
N ASP A 165 3.04 1.74 24.38
CA ASP A 165 2.01 1.21 25.28
C ASP A 165 2.57 0.00 26.02
N ASP A 166 2.51 0.02 27.35
CA ASP A 166 3.00 -1.06 28.21
C ASP A 166 2.32 -2.40 27.91
N ARG A 167 1.07 -2.37 27.42
CA ARG A 167 0.29 -3.59 27.08
C ARG A 167 0.85 -4.33 25.87
N HIS A 168 1.55 -3.63 24.98
CA HIS A 168 2.11 -4.18 23.74
C HIS A 168 3.60 -4.56 23.87
N GLN A 169 4.18 -4.44 25.06
CA GLN A 169 5.58 -4.83 25.31
C GLN A 169 5.73 -6.35 25.39
N ASP A 170 6.91 -6.84 25.02
CA ASP A 170 7.23 -8.27 24.96
C ASP A 170 6.93 -9.00 26.27
N ASN A 171 7.22 -8.39 27.43
CA ASN A 171 6.93 -8.99 28.74
C ASN A 171 5.43 -9.18 28.95
N ALA A 172 4.62 -8.16 28.63
CA ALA A 172 3.17 -8.20 28.81
C ALA A 172 2.51 -9.21 27.87
N ILE A 173 2.96 -9.28 26.60
CA ILE A 173 2.51 -10.28 25.63
C ILE A 173 2.92 -11.69 26.09
N SER A 174 4.16 -11.87 26.53
CA SER A 174 4.68 -13.16 26.99
C SER A 174 3.92 -13.69 28.21
N GLU A 175 3.60 -12.82 29.17
CA GLU A 175 2.78 -13.19 30.34
C GLU A 175 1.39 -13.67 29.93
N ARG A 176 0.74 -13.00 28.96
CA ARG A 176 -0.58 -13.40 28.46
C ARG A 176 -0.54 -14.71 27.68
N LEU A 177 0.47 -14.91 26.83
CA LEU A 177 0.68 -16.17 26.10
C LEU A 177 0.96 -17.38 27.01
N GLN A 178 1.54 -17.15 28.19
CA GLN A 178 1.76 -18.19 29.22
C GLN A 178 0.53 -18.41 30.11
N GLY A 179 -0.42 -17.48 30.09
CA GLY A 179 -1.66 -17.57 30.83
C GLY A 179 -2.54 -18.73 30.35
N PRO A 180 -3.53 -19.14 31.16
CA PRO A 180 -4.51 -20.16 30.78
C PRO A 180 -5.55 -19.66 29.76
N ASP A 181 -5.35 -18.47 29.18
CA ASP A 181 -6.30 -17.85 28.26
C ASP A 181 -6.15 -18.48 26.86
N ASP A 182 -7.29 -18.67 26.18
CA ASP A 182 -7.36 -19.41 24.91
C ASP A 182 -7.26 -18.49 23.68
N ASP A 183 -7.30 -17.15 23.84
CA ASP A 183 -7.27 -16.20 22.72
C ASP A 183 -5.84 -15.85 22.27
N ARG A 184 -5.18 -16.84 21.67
CA ARG A 184 -3.83 -16.68 21.08
C ARG A 184 -3.83 -15.78 19.85
N ASP A 185 -4.93 -15.72 19.12
CA ASP A 185 -5.03 -14.94 17.88
C ASP A 185 -4.98 -13.43 18.19
N ALA A 186 -5.58 -12.99 19.30
CA ALA A 186 -5.46 -11.61 19.76
C ALA A 186 -4.00 -11.22 20.08
N GLU A 187 -3.25 -12.07 20.75
CA GLU A 187 -1.84 -11.81 21.06
C GLU A 187 -0.96 -11.84 19.80
N LEU A 188 -1.22 -12.75 18.87
CA LEU A 188 -0.56 -12.78 17.57
C LEU A 188 -0.86 -11.53 16.75
N ALA A 189 -2.10 -11.03 16.78
CA ALA A 189 -2.46 -9.76 16.16
C ALA A 189 -1.64 -8.61 16.75
N LEU A 190 -1.47 -8.55 18.07
CA LEU A 190 -0.64 -7.53 18.73
C LEU A 190 0.82 -7.59 18.28
N ILE A 191 1.41 -8.79 18.19
CA ILE A 191 2.78 -8.98 17.71
C ILE A 191 2.91 -8.48 16.27
N LEU A 192 2.01 -8.91 15.38
CA LEU A 192 2.04 -8.55 13.96
C LEU A 192 1.85 -7.04 13.74
N ILE A 193 0.92 -6.41 14.47
CA ILE A 193 0.71 -4.96 14.43
C ILE A 193 1.96 -4.22 14.94
N SER A 194 2.60 -4.71 16.00
CA SER A 194 3.86 -4.15 16.51
C SER A 194 4.97 -4.26 15.47
N CYS A 195 5.07 -5.37 14.74
CA CYS A 195 6.03 -5.52 13.63
C CYS A 195 5.79 -4.50 12.52
N VAL A 196 4.53 -4.29 12.09
CA VAL A 196 4.19 -3.26 11.09
C VAL A 196 4.55 -1.86 11.58
N CYS A 197 4.21 -1.53 12.83
CA CYS A 197 4.54 -0.22 13.41
C CYS A 197 6.05 0.00 13.48
N ARG A 198 6.82 -1.01 13.90
CA ARG A 198 8.28 -0.94 13.99
C ARG A 198 8.89 -0.77 12.60
N ALA A 199 8.50 -1.61 11.64
CA ALA A 199 8.97 -1.52 10.27
C ALA A 199 8.70 -0.14 9.67
N LEU A 200 7.48 0.37 9.78
CA LEU A 200 7.12 1.68 9.21
C LEU A 200 7.82 2.85 9.91
N ALA A 201 8.06 2.78 11.21
CA ALA A 201 8.89 3.76 11.91
C ALA A 201 10.35 3.71 11.42
N THR A 202 10.91 2.52 11.22
CA THR A 202 12.26 2.32 10.67
C THR A 202 12.36 2.83 9.23
N PHE A 203 11.37 2.54 8.39
CA PHE A 203 11.31 3.02 7.01
C PHE A 203 11.16 4.54 6.91
N GLU A 204 10.28 5.13 7.73
CA GLU A 204 10.15 6.59 7.84
C GLU A 204 11.48 7.23 8.21
N PHE A 205 12.19 6.65 9.19
CA PHE A 205 13.52 7.11 9.55
C PHE A 205 14.50 7.00 8.38
N ALA A 206 14.46 5.91 7.61
CA ALA A 206 15.25 5.74 6.40
C ALA A 206 15.00 6.85 5.37
N LEU A 207 13.74 7.22 5.14
CA LEU A 207 13.36 8.34 4.25
C LEU A 207 13.83 9.69 4.78
N ARG A 208 13.86 9.88 6.11
CA ARG A 208 14.33 11.11 6.72
C ARG A 208 15.83 11.33 6.51
N ILE A 209 16.64 10.27 6.65
CA ILE A 209 18.10 10.40 6.65
C ILE A 209 18.77 9.93 5.35
N GLY A 210 18.04 9.23 4.47
CA GLY A 210 18.55 8.75 3.18
C GLY A 210 19.48 7.53 3.30
N VAL A 211 19.29 6.67 4.29
CA VAL A 211 20.15 5.50 4.53
C VAL A 211 19.41 4.20 4.22
N SER A 212 19.91 3.43 3.26
CA SER A 212 19.28 2.20 2.76
C SER A 212 19.23 1.06 3.77
N ASP A 213 20.16 1.03 4.74
CA ASP A 213 20.25 -0.07 5.72
C ASP A 213 18.96 -0.20 6.54
N PHE A 214 18.34 0.93 6.88
CA PHE A 214 17.05 0.96 7.58
C PHE A 214 15.88 0.50 6.68
N VAL A 215 16.00 0.64 5.35
CA VAL A 215 15.01 0.04 4.43
C VAL A 215 15.15 -1.47 4.44
N VAL A 216 16.37 -1.99 4.44
CA VAL A 216 16.64 -3.43 4.54
C VAL A 216 16.08 -3.97 5.86
N GLU A 217 16.39 -3.33 6.98
CA GLU A 217 15.88 -3.69 8.31
C GLU A 217 14.34 -3.70 8.34
N SER A 218 13.70 -2.66 7.81
CA SER A 218 12.23 -2.61 7.72
C SER A 218 11.66 -3.77 6.90
N ARG A 219 12.33 -4.19 5.83
CA ARG A 219 11.89 -5.31 4.99
C ARG A 219 12.05 -6.64 5.70
N GLU A 220 13.14 -6.83 6.45
CA GLU A 220 13.38 -8.04 7.25
C GLU A 220 12.28 -8.20 8.30
N ILE A 221 11.96 -7.14 9.06
CA ILE A 221 10.88 -7.13 10.07
C ILE A 221 9.54 -7.55 9.44
N LEU A 222 9.19 -6.97 8.29
CA LEU A 222 7.93 -7.32 7.63
C LEU A 222 7.95 -8.71 7.01
N SER A 223 9.09 -9.19 6.53
CA SER A 223 9.22 -10.54 5.96
C SER A 223 9.01 -11.62 7.02
N ASP A 224 9.59 -11.43 8.21
CA ASP A 224 9.38 -12.31 9.36
C ASP A 224 7.92 -12.26 9.82
N ALA A 225 7.33 -11.06 9.90
CA ALA A 225 5.92 -10.90 10.25
C ALA A 225 4.98 -11.54 9.21
N LEU A 226 5.33 -11.48 7.92
CA LEU A 226 4.55 -12.10 6.85
C LEU A 226 4.55 -13.62 6.98
N ALA A 227 5.71 -14.22 7.28
CA ALA A 227 5.83 -15.65 7.53
C ALA A 227 5.01 -16.08 8.75
N LEU A 228 5.12 -15.34 9.86
CA LEU A 228 4.33 -15.59 11.06
C LEU A 228 2.82 -15.48 10.79
N ALA A 229 2.38 -14.44 10.09
CA ALA A 229 0.96 -14.26 9.76
C ALA A 229 0.44 -15.40 8.87
N ALA A 230 1.26 -15.91 7.95
CA ALA A 230 0.90 -17.05 7.11
C ALA A 230 0.77 -18.35 7.93
N GLU A 231 1.74 -18.63 8.80
CA GLU A 231 1.74 -19.82 9.66
C GLU A 231 0.56 -19.80 10.65
N ALA A 232 0.24 -18.63 11.20
CA ALA A 232 -0.85 -18.43 12.14
C ALA A 232 -2.24 -18.31 11.46
N GLY A 233 -2.33 -18.24 10.13
CA GLY A 233 -3.61 -18.05 9.44
C GLY A 233 -4.23 -16.66 9.61
N MET A 234 -3.43 -15.64 9.95
CA MET A 234 -3.86 -14.25 10.20
C MET A 234 -4.08 -13.50 8.87
N SER A 235 -5.10 -13.90 8.12
CA SER A 235 -5.33 -13.48 6.71
C SER A 235 -5.36 -11.96 6.49
N SER A 236 -6.10 -11.21 7.31
CA SER A 236 -6.19 -9.74 7.17
C SER A 236 -4.84 -9.06 7.38
N LEU A 237 -4.11 -9.43 8.44
CA LEU A 237 -2.80 -8.86 8.72
C LEU A 237 -1.74 -9.33 7.72
N TRP A 238 -1.84 -10.56 7.22
CA TRP A 238 -0.99 -11.06 6.15
C TRP A 238 -1.09 -10.17 4.91
N TRP A 239 -2.30 -9.80 4.49
CA TRP A 239 -2.50 -8.90 3.35
C TRP A 239 -1.92 -7.50 3.61
N VAL A 240 -2.16 -6.94 4.79
CA VAL A 240 -1.62 -5.62 5.18
C VAL A 240 -0.09 -5.63 5.15
N ILE A 241 0.55 -6.64 5.74
CA ILE A 241 2.01 -6.79 5.77
C ILE A 241 2.56 -6.95 4.36
N ARG A 242 1.94 -7.80 3.54
CA ARG A 242 2.39 -8.08 2.17
C ARG A 242 2.30 -6.85 1.27
N LEU A 243 1.22 -6.08 1.38
CA LEU A 243 1.06 -4.82 0.65
C LEU A 243 2.04 -3.77 1.13
N THR A 244 2.27 -3.69 2.44
CA THR A 244 3.27 -2.79 3.01
C THR A 244 4.65 -3.08 2.41
N LEU A 245 5.07 -4.36 2.38
CA LEU A 245 6.30 -4.80 1.72
C LEU A 245 6.39 -4.37 0.26
N GLY A 246 5.33 -4.60 -0.52
CA GLY A 246 5.29 -4.22 -1.93
C GLY A 246 5.47 -2.72 -2.15
N LEU A 247 4.91 -1.90 -1.26
CA LEU A 247 4.98 -0.44 -1.33
C LEU A 247 6.36 0.10 -0.92
N LEU A 248 7.00 -0.45 0.11
CA LEU A 248 8.28 0.09 0.61
C LEU A 248 9.36 0.16 -0.48
N ASP A 249 9.44 -0.88 -1.30
CA ASP A 249 10.46 -0.96 -2.32
C ASP A 249 10.25 0.08 -3.44
N ASP A 250 9.00 0.28 -3.85
CA ASP A 250 8.66 1.27 -4.86
C ASP A 250 8.87 2.69 -4.31
N LEU A 251 8.41 2.95 -3.08
CA LEU A 251 8.61 4.21 -2.37
C LEU A 251 10.10 4.58 -2.25
N TRP A 252 10.93 3.63 -1.82
CA TRP A 252 12.36 3.89 -1.67
C TRP A 252 13.04 4.16 -3.01
N LYS A 253 12.78 3.32 -4.02
CA LYS A 253 13.36 3.46 -5.36
C LYS A 253 13.00 4.79 -6.02
N GLN A 254 11.80 5.30 -5.73
CA GLN A 254 11.27 6.56 -6.23
C GLN A 254 11.62 7.76 -5.33
N SER A 255 12.24 7.52 -4.17
CA SER A 255 12.58 8.58 -3.23
C SER A 255 13.56 9.59 -3.82
N LEU A 256 13.49 10.83 -3.33
CA LEU A 256 14.44 11.88 -3.72
C LEU A 256 15.90 11.50 -3.41
N HIS A 257 16.12 10.67 -2.38
CA HIS A 257 17.44 10.13 -2.06
C HIS A 257 18.02 9.24 -3.17
N MET A 258 17.16 8.50 -3.87
CA MET A 258 17.56 7.61 -4.96
C MET A 258 17.53 8.29 -6.33
N VAL A 259 16.67 9.29 -6.50
CA VAL A 259 16.50 9.98 -7.79
C VAL A 259 17.45 11.17 -7.94
N ILE A 260 17.66 11.98 -6.90
CA ILE A 260 18.59 13.12 -6.96
C ILE A 260 20.02 12.60 -6.78
N PRO A 261 20.94 12.83 -7.74
CA PRO A 261 22.32 12.35 -7.67
C PRO A 261 23.01 12.76 -6.36
N SER A 262 23.69 11.82 -5.70
CA SER A 262 24.51 12.14 -4.52
C SER A 262 25.81 12.83 -4.89
N ASN A 263 26.36 12.50 -6.06
CA ASN A 263 27.53 13.19 -6.59
C ASN A 263 27.10 14.48 -7.31
N PRO A 264 27.85 15.58 -7.15
CA PRO A 264 27.57 16.82 -7.87
C PRO A 264 27.69 16.60 -9.39
N PRO A 265 26.75 17.11 -10.20
CA PRO A 265 26.91 17.16 -11.65
C PRO A 265 28.05 18.10 -12.05
N GLU A 266 28.48 18.02 -13.31
CA GLU A 266 29.52 18.90 -13.83
C GLU A 266 29.08 20.37 -13.75
N GLY A 267 29.96 21.25 -13.27
CA GLY A 267 29.65 22.67 -13.09
C GLY A 267 28.78 22.99 -11.86
N ALA A 268 28.42 22.00 -11.04
CA ALA A 268 27.73 22.25 -9.77
C ALA A 268 28.63 22.98 -8.76
N LEU A 269 28.00 23.71 -7.84
CA LEU A 269 28.67 24.40 -6.74
C LEU A 269 29.22 23.40 -5.72
N ASP A 270 30.31 23.78 -5.03
CA ASP A 270 30.90 22.99 -3.93
C ASP A 270 29.88 22.69 -2.81
N THR A 271 28.84 23.52 -2.67
CA THR A 271 27.76 23.37 -1.68
C THR A 271 26.65 22.42 -2.11
N TYR A 272 26.76 21.74 -3.26
CA TYR A 272 25.71 20.87 -3.80
C TYR A 272 25.21 19.83 -2.79
N ALA A 273 26.12 19.14 -2.10
CA ALA A 273 25.76 18.10 -1.14
C ALA A 273 24.93 18.65 0.04
N ASP A 274 25.30 19.83 0.55
CA ASP A 274 24.57 20.51 1.63
C ASP A 274 23.20 20.99 1.15
N MET A 275 23.14 21.59 -0.04
CA MET A 275 21.89 22.05 -0.66
C MET A 275 20.93 20.89 -0.93
N ARG A 276 21.43 19.77 -1.44
CA ARG A 276 20.65 18.54 -1.63
C ARG A 276 20.06 18.04 -0.31
N THR A 277 20.87 17.98 0.74
CA THR A 277 20.43 17.55 2.07
C THR A 277 19.32 18.45 2.61
N VAL A 278 19.53 19.78 2.57
CA VAL A 278 18.53 20.76 3.05
C VAL A 278 17.26 20.72 2.21
N PHE A 279 17.38 20.58 0.88
CA PHE A 279 16.24 20.47 -0.01
C PHE A 279 15.37 19.26 0.33
N ILE A 280 15.96 18.06 0.42
CA ILE A 280 15.21 16.84 0.75
C ILE A 280 14.62 16.93 2.16
N ALA A 281 15.37 17.42 3.15
CA ALA A 281 14.87 17.60 4.51
C ALA A 281 13.69 18.59 4.58
N SER A 282 13.70 19.65 3.76
CA SER A 282 12.61 20.63 3.70
C SER A 282 11.31 20.05 3.13
N LEU A 283 11.42 19.13 2.16
CA LEU A 283 10.27 18.43 1.57
C LEU A 283 9.73 17.35 2.49
N PHE A 284 10.63 16.68 3.22
CA PHE A 284 10.29 15.72 4.25
C PHE A 284 9.48 16.36 5.40
N ALA A 285 9.85 17.58 5.82
CA ALA A 285 9.27 18.24 6.97
C ALA A 285 7.88 18.88 6.74
N ARG A 286 7.30 18.73 5.54
CA ARG A 286 5.95 19.23 5.24
C ARG A 286 4.88 18.36 5.89
N ASP A 287 3.68 18.93 6.12
CA ASP A 287 2.54 18.19 6.68
C ASP A 287 2.14 16.98 5.81
N LEU A 288 2.21 17.14 4.50
CA LEU A 288 2.19 16.05 3.53
C LEU A 288 3.56 15.98 2.89
N ALA A 289 4.30 14.91 3.17
CA ALA A 289 5.70 14.83 2.82
C ALA A 289 5.89 14.55 1.31
N GLU A 290 6.75 15.32 0.67
CA GLU A 290 7.11 15.15 -0.75
C GLU A 290 8.43 14.37 -0.83
N VAL A 291 8.38 13.08 -0.50
CA VAL A 291 9.58 12.24 -0.28
C VAL A 291 9.94 11.36 -1.47
N GLU A 292 9.04 11.20 -2.43
CA GLU A 292 9.22 10.40 -3.63
C GLU A 292 8.60 11.07 -4.85
N LEU A 293 9.01 10.57 -6.01
CA LEU A 293 8.61 11.07 -7.31
C LEU A 293 7.81 10.03 -8.07
N TRP A 294 6.75 10.49 -8.71
CA TRP A 294 5.97 9.67 -9.62
C TRP A 294 6.85 9.20 -10.78
N PRO A 295 6.60 8.02 -11.37
CA PRO A 295 7.40 7.52 -12.49
C PRO A 295 7.59 8.52 -13.63
N SER A 296 6.60 9.38 -13.90
CA SER A 296 6.66 10.44 -14.91
C SER A 296 7.62 11.59 -14.57
N GLN A 297 7.93 11.81 -13.29
CA GLN A 297 8.80 12.88 -12.81
C GLN A 297 10.27 12.46 -12.72
N ILE A 298 10.56 11.16 -12.63
CA ILE A 298 11.90 10.64 -12.31
C ILE A 298 12.98 11.12 -13.30
N ASP A 299 12.71 11.04 -14.60
CA ASP A 299 13.70 11.43 -15.61
C ASP A 299 13.99 12.94 -15.59
N ALA A 300 12.93 13.75 -15.50
CA ALA A 300 13.04 15.19 -15.37
C ALA A 300 13.80 15.60 -14.12
N ALA A 301 13.51 14.99 -12.96
CA ALA A 301 14.17 15.32 -11.70
C ALA A 301 15.67 14.97 -11.70
N ARG A 302 16.06 13.88 -12.37
CA ARG A 302 17.48 13.51 -12.53
C ARG A 302 18.26 14.54 -13.35
N ARG A 303 17.61 15.11 -14.36
CA ARG A 303 18.24 16.07 -15.27
C ARG A 303 18.23 17.49 -14.69
N ALA A 304 17.21 17.84 -13.91
CA ALA A 304 17.01 19.19 -13.37
C ALA A 304 18.12 19.68 -12.43
N VAL A 305 19.02 18.80 -11.98
CA VAL A 305 20.18 19.19 -11.17
C VAL A 305 21.39 19.62 -11.99
N ASP A 306 21.43 19.33 -13.28
CA ASP A 306 22.53 19.69 -14.17
C ASP A 306 22.38 21.15 -14.64
N PRO A 307 23.27 22.07 -14.23
CA PRO A 307 23.19 23.47 -14.61
C PRO A 307 23.42 23.73 -16.11
N ALA A 308 23.93 22.74 -16.86
CA ALA A 308 24.14 22.85 -18.30
C ALA A 308 22.97 22.27 -19.14
N ASP A 309 21.99 21.64 -18.51
CA ASP A 309 20.87 20.99 -19.22
C ASP A 309 19.65 21.93 -19.33
N ASP A 310 19.24 22.21 -20.57
CA ASP A 310 18.01 22.95 -20.86
C ASP A 310 16.82 21.97 -20.98
N LEU A 311 15.83 22.12 -20.09
CA LEU A 311 14.72 21.18 -19.98
C LEU A 311 13.37 21.79 -20.38
N VAL A 312 12.68 21.12 -21.29
CA VAL A 312 11.23 21.27 -21.52
C VAL A 312 10.58 19.92 -21.23
N VAL A 313 9.75 19.86 -20.20
CA VAL A 313 9.10 18.62 -19.76
C VAL A 313 7.60 18.71 -20.05
N ALA A 314 7.08 17.73 -20.79
CA ALA A 314 5.65 17.60 -21.04
C ALA A 314 5.07 16.55 -20.09
N LEU A 315 4.34 17.00 -19.07
CA LEU A 315 3.65 16.14 -18.12
C LEU A 315 2.13 16.30 -18.26
N PRO A 316 1.34 15.22 -18.10
CA PRO A 316 -0.10 15.33 -18.05
C PRO A 316 -0.54 16.16 -16.84
N THR A 317 -1.73 16.75 -16.90
CA THR A 317 -2.31 17.46 -15.75
C THR A 317 -2.37 16.54 -14.53
N SER A 318 -1.92 17.05 -13.39
CA SER A 318 -1.84 16.33 -12.10
C SER A 318 -0.74 15.26 -12.00
N ALA A 319 0.30 15.31 -12.83
CA ALA A 319 1.48 14.44 -12.70
C ALA A 319 2.43 14.79 -11.54
N GLY A 320 2.05 15.77 -10.71
CA GLY A 320 2.91 16.44 -9.73
C GLY A 320 3.69 17.56 -10.38
#